data_AF-A0A645ETK6-F1
#
_entry.id   AF-A0A645ETK6-F1
#
_cell.length_a   1.000
_cell.length_b   1.000
_cell.length_c   1.000
_cell.angle_alpha   90.00
_cell.angle_beta   90.00
_cell.angle_gamma   90.00
#
_symmetry.space_group_name_H-M   'P 1'
#
loop_
_entity.id
_entity.type
_entity.pdbx_description
1 polymer ?
#
loop_
_entity_poly.entity_id
_entity_poly.type
_entity_poly.pdbx_seq_one_letter_code
_entity_poly.pdbx_strand_id
1 'polypeptide(L)'
;MVASRIREEIQTKVEEAGLEIVEARITYLAYAPEIAAAMLQRQQASAIIDARKMIVDGAVGMVEMALERLNENQVVELDEERKAAMVSNLLVVLCGNHDAQPIVNSGTLY
;
A
#
# COMPACT_ATOMS: atom_id res chain seq x y z
N MET A 1 -5.30 -6.11 -28.30
CA MET A 1 -4.17 -5.18 -28.08
C MET A 1 -4.35 -3.95 -28.97
N VAL A 2 -3.99 -2.75 -28.51
CA VAL A 2 -4.20 -1.47 -29.22
C VAL A 2 -3.72 -1.51 -30.69
N ALA A 3 -2.60 -2.17 -30.96
CA ALA A 3 -2.07 -2.35 -32.32
C ALA A 3 -3.02 -3.09 -33.28
N SER A 4 -3.77 -4.10 -32.82
CA SER A 4 -4.75 -4.80 -33.66
C SER A 4 -5.90 -3.88 -34.07
N ARG A 5 -6.34 -3.04 -33.13
CA ARG A 5 -7.42 -2.08 -33.38
C ARG A 5 -7.00 -0.99 -34.35
N ILE A 6 -5.75 -0.53 -34.25
CA ILE A 6 -5.15 0.39 -35.23
C ILE A 6 -5.06 -0.27 -36.61
N ARG A 7 -4.62 -1.53 -36.68
CA ARG A 7 -4.54 -2.30 -37.94
C ARG A 7 -5.91 -2.37 -38.62
N GLU A 8 -6.94 -2.75 -37.86
CA GLU A 8 -8.32 -2.85 -38.37
C GLU A 8 -8.85 -1.50 -38.87
N GLU A 9 -8.66 -0.43 -38.10
CA GLU A 9 -9.06 0.93 -38.51
C GLU A 9 -8.36 1.39 -39.79
N ILE A 10 -7.06 1.12 -39.94
CA ILE A 10 -6.32 1.45 -41.16
C ILE A 10 -6.79 0.56 -42.32
N GLN A 11 -7.02 -0.73 -42.08
CA GLN A 11 -7.51 -1.67 -43.10
C GLN A 11 -8.82 -1.19 -43.73
N THR A 12 -9.80 -0.77 -42.93
CA THR A 12 -11.08 -0.24 -43.41
C THR A 12 -10.89 1.00 -44.30
N LYS A 13 -9.89 1.83 -44.02
CA LYS A 13 -9.61 3.05 -44.80
C LYS A 13 -8.94 2.79 -46.14
N VAL A 14 -8.26 1.65 -46.31
CA VAL A 14 -7.51 1.31 -47.52
C VAL A 14 -8.19 0.23 -48.37
N GLU A 15 -9.35 -0.26 -47.93
CA GLU A 15 -10.12 -1.32 -48.59
C GLU A 15 -10.57 -0.92 -50.00
N GLU A 16 -11.04 0.33 -50.20
CA GLU A 16 -11.42 0.84 -51.53
C GLU A 16 -10.23 0.92 -52.51
N ALA A 17 -9.00 1.03 -51.99
CA ALA A 17 -7.78 1.04 -52.78
C ALA A 17 -7.27 -0.39 -53.08
N GLY A 18 -7.91 -1.43 -52.55
CA GLY A 18 -7.50 -2.83 -52.72
C GLY A 18 -6.20 -3.18 -51.99
N LEU A 19 -5.84 -2.45 -50.94
CA LEU A 19 -4.60 -2.66 -50.18
C LEU A 19 -4.88 -3.51 -48.91
N GLU A 20 -3.93 -4.40 -48.58
CA GLU A 20 -3.98 -5.23 -47.37
C GLU A 20 -2.91 -4.79 -46.37
N ILE A 21 -3.33 -4.57 -45.12
CA ILE A 21 -2.45 -4.24 -44.00
C ILE A 21 -2.07 -5.53 -43.27
N VAL A 22 -0.87 -6.02 -43.54
CA VAL A 22 -0.30 -7.23 -42.92
C VAL A 22 -0.01 -7.01 -41.43
N GLU A 23 0.40 -5.80 -41.04
CA GLU A 23 0.92 -5.52 -39.71
C GLU A 23 0.74 -4.03 -39.34
N ALA A 24 0.49 -3.76 -38.05
CA ALA A 24 0.64 -2.43 -37.46
C ALA A 24 1.47 -2.52 -36.17
N ARG A 25 2.45 -1.61 -36.01
CA ARG A 25 3.28 -1.50 -34.80
C ARG A 25 3.24 -0.08 -34.25
N ILE A 26 3.18 0.03 -32.92
CA ILE A 26 3.39 1.31 -32.23
C ILE A 26 4.90 1.47 -32.05
N THR A 27 5.50 2.44 -32.72
CA THR A 27 6.95 2.71 -32.67
C THR A 27 7.35 3.60 -31.50
N TYR A 28 6.45 4.47 -31.05
CA TYR A 28 6.69 5.37 -29.94
C TYR A 28 5.40 5.63 -29.18
N LEU A 29 5.43 5.40 -27.87
CA LEU A 29 4.38 5.76 -26.94
C LEU A 29 5.05 6.42 -25.74
N ALA A 30 4.88 7.73 -25.62
CA ALA A 30 5.34 8.46 -24.45
C ALA A 30 4.20 9.31 -23.91
N TYR A 31 4.19 9.47 -22.59
CA TYR A 31 3.40 10.50 -21.95
C TYR A 31 4.04 11.87 -22.19
N ALA A 32 3.23 12.93 -22.20
CA ALA A 32 3.76 14.28 -22.12
C ALA A 32 4.62 14.42 -20.83
N PRO A 33 5.78 15.12 -20.86
CA PRO A 33 6.68 15.24 -19.72
C PRO A 33 5.99 15.68 -18.43
N GLU A 34 5.01 16.58 -18.55
CA GLU A 34 4.22 17.13 -17.45
C GLU A 34 3.35 16.05 -16.78
N ILE A 35 2.85 15.09 -17.56
CA ILE A 35 2.01 13.99 -17.09
C ILE A 35 2.86 12.87 -16.49
N ALA A 36 4.03 12.61 -17.05
CA ALA A 36 4.95 11.58 -16.56
C ALA A 36 5.41 11.85 -15.12
N ALA A 37 5.77 13.11 -14.79
CA ALA A 37 6.17 13.49 -13.44
C ALA A 37 5.03 13.33 -12.43
N ALA A 38 3.83 13.78 -12.77
CA ALA A 38 2.64 13.65 -11.93
C ALA A 38 2.22 12.19 -11.73
N MET A 39 2.31 11.37 -12.79
CA MET A 39 2.06 9.92 -12.70
C MET A 39 3.07 9.23 -11.80
N LEU A 40 4.36 9.52 -11.96
CA LEU A 40 5.42 8.93 -11.13
C LEU A 40 5.24 9.30 -9.66
N GLN A 41 4.97 10.58 -9.36
CA GLN A 41 4.71 11.04 -7.99
C GLN A 41 3.52 10.30 -7.37
N ARG A 42 2.42 10.11 -8.13
CA ARG A 42 1.25 9.37 -7.66
C ARG A 42 1.55 7.89 -7.41
N GLN A 43 2.32 7.26 -8.29
CA GLN A 43 2.73 5.86 -8.13
C GLN A 43 3.62 5.68 -6.89
N GLN A 44 4.57 6.57 -6.67
CA GLN A 44 5.41 6.55 -5.46
C GLN A 44 4.59 6.77 -4.20
N ALA A 45 3.66 7.73 -4.21
CA ALA A 45 2.76 7.96 -3.07
C ALA A 45 1.93 6.70 -2.75
N SER A 46 1.40 6.02 -3.77
CA SER A 46 0.68 4.76 -3.60
C SER A 46 1.58 3.68 -2.99
N ALA A 47 2.80 3.50 -3.53
CA ALA A 47 3.74 2.52 -3.02
C ALA A 47 4.14 2.77 -1.56
N ILE A 48 4.29 4.04 -1.16
CA ILE A 48 4.55 4.42 0.24
C ILE A 48 3.35 4.06 1.13
N ILE A 49 2.13 4.33 0.67
CA ILE A 49 0.91 3.98 1.42
C ILE A 49 0.79 2.46 1.57
N ASP A 50 1.03 1.70 0.51
CA ASP A 50 0.97 0.24 0.52
C ASP A 50 2.00 -0.36 1.48
N ALA A 51 3.23 0.18 1.47
CA ALA A 51 4.26 -0.21 2.43
C ALA A 51 3.85 0.10 3.88
N ARG A 52 3.30 1.30 4.14
CA ARG A 52 2.82 1.67 5.47
C ARG A 52 1.67 0.79 5.94
N LYS A 53 0.76 0.43 5.04
CA LYS A 53 -0.33 -0.49 5.34
C LYS A 53 0.20 -1.86 5.77
N MET A 54 1.17 -2.42 5.04
CA MET A 54 1.79 -3.70 5.39
C MET A 54 2.45 -3.68 6.77
N ILE A 55 3.10 -2.57 7.15
CA ILE A 55 3.68 -2.38 8.48
C ILE A 55 2.60 -2.39 9.56
N VAL A 56 1.52 -1.62 9.36
CA VAL A 56 0.40 -1.53 10.32
C VAL A 56 -0.29 -2.88 10.49
N ASP A 57 -0.57 -3.59 9.39
CA ASP A 57 -1.21 -4.90 9.42
C ASP A 57 -0.37 -5.91 10.22
N GLY A 58 0.97 -5.90 10.02
CA GLY A 58 1.90 -6.70 10.80
C GLY A 58 1.91 -6.33 12.29
N ALA A 59 1.92 -5.02 12.60
CA ALA A 59 1.91 -4.53 13.97
C ALA A 59 0.63 -4.91 14.73
N VAL A 60 -0.54 -4.75 14.11
CA VAL A 60 -1.83 -5.16 14.69
C VAL A 60 -1.81 -6.65 15.01
N GLY A 61 -1.37 -7.49 14.07
CA GLY A 61 -1.29 -8.94 14.29
C GLY A 61 -0.34 -9.33 15.43
N MET A 62 0.80 -8.62 15.57
CA MET A 62 1.73 -8.85 16.69
C MET A 62 1.09 -8.51 18.04
N VAL A 63 0.28 -7.45 18.12
CA VAL A 63 -0.43 -7.05 19.34
C VAL A 63 -1.53 -8.04 19.69
N GLU A 64 -2.31 -8.49 18.71
CA GLU A 64 -3.35 -9.50 18.90
C GLU A 64 -2.77 -10.79 19.49
N MET A 65 -1.69 -11.32 18.91
CA MET A 65 -1.01 -12.52 19.41
C MET A 65 -0.48 -12.34 20.84
N ALA A 66 0.04 -11.15 21.18
CA ALA A 66 0.54 -10.87 22.52
C ALA A 66 -0.58 -10.84 23.57
N LEU A 67 -1.71 -10.21 23.25
CA LEU A 67 -2.88 -10.14 24.13
C LEU A 67 -3.52 -11.52 24.34
N GLU A 68 -3.61 -12.32 23.27
CA GLU A 68 -4.12 -13.69 23.35
C GLU A 68 -3.28 -14.56 24.31
N ARG A 69 -1.96 -14.52 24.18
CA ARG A 69 -1.05 -15.25 25.09
C ARG A 69 -1.14 -14.78 26.54
N LEU A 70 -1.30 -13.48 26.78
CA LEU A 70 -1.45 -12.96 28.15
C LEU A 70 -2.74 -13.44 28.80
N ASN A 71 -3.83 -13.51 28.00
CA ASN A 71 -5.13 -14.01 28.44
C ASN A 71 -5.10 -15.52 28.71
N GLU A 72 -4.49 -16.31 27.82
CA GLU A 72 -4.32 -17.77 27.99
C GLU A 72 -3.55 -18.12 29.26
N ASN A 73 -2.49 -17.37 29.58
CA ASN A 73 -1.66 -17.60 30.76
C ASN A 73 -2.27 -17.01 32.05
N GLN A 74 -3.47 -16.40 31.99
CA GLN A 74 -4.13 -15.70 33.10
C GLN A 74 -3.22 -14.70 33.84
N VAL A 75 -2.25 -14.11 33.13
CA VAL A 75 -1.21 -13.27 33.75
C VAL A 75 -1.78 -11.89 34.10
N VAL A 76 -2.82 -11.43 33.39
CA VAL A 76 -3.44 -10.10 33.58
C VAL A 76 -4.93 -10.15 33.24
N GLU A 77 -5.80 -9.67 34.14
CA GLU A 77 -7.17 -9.28 33.79
C GLU A 77 -7.16 -7.86 33.20
N LEU A 78 -7.43 -7.76 31.91
CA LEU A 78 -7.56 -6.48 31.20
C LEU A 78 -9.04 -6.20 30.97
N ASP A 79 -9.52 -5.08 31.51
CA ASP A 79 -10.77 -4.49 31.06
C ASP A 79 -10.62 -3.94 29.62
N GLU A 80 -11.75 -3.71 28.95
CA GLU A 80 -11.77 -3.23 27.55
C GLU A 80 -11.05 -1.88 27.38
N GLU A 81 -11.07 -1.04 28.41
CA GLU A 81 -10.44 0.28 28.39
C GLU A 81 -8.89 0.17 28.42
N ARG A 82 -8.34 -0.68 29.31
CA ARG A 82 -6.89 -0.97 29.37
C ARG A 82 -6.41 -1.67 28.12
N LYS A 83 -7.22 -2.56 27.55
CA LYS A 83 -6.90 -3.24 26.28
C LYS A 83 -6.76 -2.24 25.14
N ALA A 84 -7.71 -1.32 24.99
CA ALA A 84 -7.64 -0.26 23.98
C ALA A 84 -6.42 0.64 24.16
N ALA A 85 -6.08 1.02 25.41
CA ALA A 85 -4.90 1.81 25.71
C ALA A 85 -3.60 1.08 25.36
N MET A 86 -3.49 -0.22 25.68
CA MET A 86 -2.31 -1.03 25.32
C MET A 86 -2.16 -1.18 23.80
N VAL A 87 -3.24 -1.45 23.07
CA VAL A 87 -3.21 -1.56 21.60
C VAL A 87 -2.75 -0.23 20.99
N SER A 88 -3.29 0.90 21.45
CA SER A 88 -2.89 2.22 20.97
C SER A 88 -1.40 2.49 21.22
N ASN A 89 -0.91 2.22 22.42
CA ASN A 89 0.50 2.41 22.78
C ASN A 89 1.43 1.51 21.95
N LEU A 90 1.06 0.25 21.77
CA LEU A 90 1.87 -0.70 20.99
C LEU A 90 1.87 -0.36 19.50
N LEU A 91 0.75 0.10 18.94
CA LEU A 91 0.71 0.56 17.55
C LEU A 91 1.58 1.81 17.33
N VAL A 92 1.60 2.74 18.27
CA VAL A 92 2.48 3.92 18.20
C VAL A 92 3.96 3.49 18.26
N VAL A 93 4.30 2.49 19.08
CA VAL A 93 5.67 1.96 19.21
C VAL A 93 6.10 1.16 17.98
N LEU A 94 5.23 0.31 17.43
CA LEU A 94 5.54 -0.59 16.31
C LEU A 94 5.48 0.13 14.94
N CYS A 95 4.59 1.11 14.79
CA CYS A 95 4.45 1.91 13.57
C CYS A 95 5.22 3.24 13.64
N GLY A 96 5.76 3.58 14.80
CA GLY A 96 6.61 4.75 15.02
C GLY A 96 7.97 4.54 14.37
N ASN A 97 8.27 5.33 13.33
CA ASN A 97 9.52 5.25 12.57
C ASN A 97 10.74 5.85 13.31
N HIS A 98 10.60 6.09 14.62
CA HIS A 98 11.60 6.68 15.50
C HIS A 98 11.82 5.67 16.62
N ASP A 99 13.07 5.33 16.93
CA ASP A 99 13.43 4.46 18.06
C ASP A 99 12.54 4.79 19.26
N ALA A 100 11.71 3.83 19.66
CA ALA A 100 10.76 4.01 20.74
C ALA A 100 11.55 4.34 22.01
N GLN A 101 11.55 5.61 22.43
CA GLN A 101 12.11 5.97 23.72
C GLN A 101 11.13 5.45 24.78
N PRO A 102 11.55 4.49 25.63
CA PRO A 102 10.66 3.98 26.65
C PRO A 102 10.38 5.12 27.63
N ILE A 103 9.18 5.67 27.59
CA ILE A 103 8.69 6.53 28.67
C ILE A 103 8.36 5.59 29.81
N VAL A 104 9.36 5.30 30.64
CA VAL A 104 9.17 4.53 31.88
C VAL A 104 8.36 5.42 32.81
N ASN A 105 7.04 5.28 32.75
CA ASN A 105 6.15 5.88 33.74
C ASN A 105 6.17 4.98 34.99
N SER A 106 7.29 5.05 35.72
CA SER A 106 7.36 4.62 37.11
C SER A 106 6.51 5.59 37.92
N GLY A 107 5.19 5.42 37.85
CA GLY A 107 4.29 6.04 38.81
C GLY A 107 4.80 5.66 40.20
N THR A 108 5.27 6.65 40.94
CA THR A 108 5.41 6.53 42.39
C THR A 108 4.03 6.15 42.92
N LEU A 109 3.90 4.90 43.38
CA LEU A 109 2.87 4.55 44.34
C LEU A 109 3.03 5.49 45.54
N TYR A 110 2.06 6.38 45.71
CA TYR A 110 1.66 6.96 46.99
C TYR A 110 0.14 7.11 46.98
#